data_AF-A0A0M9YN25-F1
#
_entry.id   AF-A0A0M9YN25-F1
#
_cell.length_a   1.000
_cell.length_b   1.000
_cell.length_c   1.000
_cell.angle_alpha   90.00
_cell.angle_beta   90.00
_cell.angle_gamma   90.00
#
_symmetry.space_group_name_H-M   'P 1'
#
loop_
_entity.id
_entity.type
_entity.pdbx_description
1 polymer ?
#
loop_
_entity_poly.entity_id
_entity_poly.type
_entity_poly.pdbx_seq_one_letter_code
_entity_poly.pdbx_strand_id
1 'polypeptide(L)' 'MKLADVLDELDMSRAAFYRMRARGKAPKCIKLPNGHLRFRRSDFDAWLDSHEEPTH' A
#
# COMPACT_ATOMS: atom_id res chain seq x y z
N MET A 1 -0.27 10.14 0.17
CA MET A 1 -1.08 9.49 -0.88
C MET A 1 -2.36 8.95 -0.28
N LYS A 2 -3.47 9.02 -1.02
CA LYS A 2 -4.75 8.38 -0.66
C LYS A 2 -4.69 6.91 -1.07
N LEU A 3 -5.67 6.12 -0.64
CA LEU A 3 -5.79 4.74 -1.09
C LEU A 3 -5.91 4.63 -2.61
N ALA A 4 -6.66 5.53 -3.27
CA ALA A 4 -6.82 5.53 -4.72
C ALA A 4 -5.46 5.62 -5.44
N ASP A 5 -4.64 6.62 -5.11
CA ASP A 5 -3.29 6.77 -5.68
C ASP A 5 -2.45 5.48 -5.56
N VAL A 6 -2.49 4.80 -4.41
CA VAL A 6 -1.76 3.53 -4.19
C VAL A 6 -2.31 2.40 -5.06
N LEU A 7 -3.63 2.33 -5.23
CA LEU A 7 -4.27 1.31 -6.07
C LEU A 7 -3.92 1.53 -7.54
N ASP A 8 -3.90 2.80 -7.98
CA ASP A 8 -3.55 3.16 -9.35
C ASP A 8 -2.07 2.86 -9.64
N GLU A 9 -1.16 3.16 -8.70
CA GLU A 9 0.28 2.86 -8.85
C GLU A 9 0.58 1.35 -8.86
N LEU A 10 -0.15 0.55 -8.07
CA LEU A 10 0.02 -0.90 -8.03
C LEU A 10 -0.77 -1.65 -9.12
N ASP A 11 -1.53 -0.93 -9.95
CA ASP A 11 -2.53 -1.47 -10.87
C ASP A 11 -3.39 -2.57 -10.22
N MET A 12 -3.91 -2.27 -9.02
CA MET A 12 -4.53 -3.24 -8.14
C MET A 12 -5.94 -2.82 -7.72
N SER A 13 -6.89 -3.75 -7.81
CA SER A 13 -8.23 -3.51 -7.27
C SER A 13 -8.23 -3.34 -5.74
N ARG A 14 -9.16 -2.52 -5.24
CA ARG A 14 -9.35 -2.29 -3.79
C ARG A 14 -9.57 -3.59 -3.00
N ALA A 15 -10.25 -4.58 -3.59
CA ALA A 15 -10.48 -5.87 -2.96
C ALA A 15 -9.18 -6.68 -2.80
N ALA A 16 -8.31 -6.68 -3.81
CA ALA A 16 -7.00 -7.30 -3.74
C ALA A 16 -6.13 -6.63 -2.66
N PHE A 17 -6.14 -5.30 -2.59
CA PHE A 17 -5.44 -4.56 -1.55
C PHE A 17 -5.92 -4.93 -0.14
N TYR A 18 -7.23 -5.03 0.10
CA TYR A 18 -7.74 -5.43 1.41
C TYR A 18 -7.38 -6.88 1.76
N ARG A 19 -7.36 -7.80 0.79
CA ARG A 19 -6.84 -9.17 1.02
C ARG A 19 -5.37 -9.16 1.39
N MET A 20 -4.55 -8.37 0.70
CA MET A 20 -3.14 -8.19 1.00
C MET A 20 -2.93 -7.60 2.41
N ARG A 21 -3.72 -6.59 2.78
CA ARG A 21 -3.72 -5.98 4.12
C ARG A 21 -4.14 -6.96 5.21
N ALA A 22 -5.17 -7.78 4.96
CA ALA A 22 -5.59 -8.81 5.91
C ALA A 22 -4.50 -9.86 6.17
N ARG A 23 -3.64 -10.09 5.17
CA ARG A 23 -2.46 -10.96 5.27
C ARG A 23 -1.23 -10.26 5.89
N GLY A 24 -1.34 -8.98 6.26
CA GLY A 24 -0.21 -8.20 6.79
C GLY A 24 0.85 -7.81 5.76
N LYS A 25 0.55 -7.94 4.46
CA LYS A 25 1.49 -7.65 3.36
C LYS A 25 1.33 -6.25 2.75
N ALA A 26 0.46 -5.42 3.29
CA ALA A 26 0.21 -4.07 2.76
C ALA A 26 1.22 -3.04 3.32
N PRO A 27 1.50 -1.95 2.57
CA PRO A 27 2.32 -0.85 3.06
C PRO A 27 1.70 -0.19 4.30
N LYS A 28 2.53 0.47 5.10
CA LYS A 28 2.07 1.15 6.32
C LYS A 28 1.05 2.24 5.96
N CYS A 29 -0.10 2.18 6.64
CA CYS A 29 -1.20 3.11 6.41
C CYS A 29 -1.70 3.70 7.73
N ILE A 30 -2.04 4.98 7.70
CA ILE A 30 -2.63 5.69 8.84
C ILE A 30 -4.13 5.77 8.61
N LYS A 31 -4.91 5.22 9.53
CA LYS A 31 -6.36 5.39 9.54
C LYS A 31 -6.68 6.74 10.17
N LEU A 32 -7.27 7.63 9.40
CA LEU A 32 -7.72 8.93 9.87
C LEU A 32 -9.06 8.81 10.61
N PRO A 33 -9.41 9.78 11.48
CA PRO A 33 -10.70 9.79 12.19
C PRO A 33 -11.93 9.78 11.26
N ASN A 34 -11.78 10.32 10.05
CA ASN A 34 -12.82 10.31 9.00
C ASN A 34 -12.96 8.95 8.27
N GLY A 35 -12.23 7.91 8.70
CA GLY A 35 -12.27 6.58 8.10
C GLY A 35 -11.42 6.42 6.82
N HIS A 36 -10.82 7.49 6.30
CA HIS A 36 -9.91 7.40 5.16
C HIS A 36 -8.55 6.84 5.56
N LEU A 37 -7.91 6.14 4.61
CA LEU A 37 -6.53 5.69 4.74
C LEU A 37 -5.59 6.68 4.07
N ARG A 38 -4.53 7.05 4.80
CA ARG A 38 -3.43 7.88 4.30
C ARG A 38 -2.14 7.09 4.31
N PHE A 39 -1.41 7.16 3.22
CA PHE A 39 -0.11 6.54 3.03
C PHE A 39 0.94 7.64 2.93
N ARG A 40 2.08 7.48 3.61
CA ARG A 40 3.25 8.32 3.32
C ARG A 40 3.94 7.76 2.08
N ARG A 41 4.50 8.64 1.25
CA ARG A 41 5.21 8.21 0.04
C ARG A 41 6.43 7.35 0.40
N SER A 42 7.22 7.82 1.36
CA SER A 42 8.37 7.08 1.91
C SER A 42 8.02 5.70 2.47
N ASP A 43 6.87 5.55 3.14
CA ASP A 43 6.43 4.25 3.69
C ASP A 43 6.00 3.28 2.58
N PHE A 44 5.52 3.81 1.45
CA PHE A 44 5.15 3.04 0.28
C PHE A 44 6.38 2.62 -0.53
N ASP A 45 7.29 3.56 -0.79
CA ASP A 45 8.54 3.28 -1.52
C ASP A 45 9.39 2.25 -0.75
N ALA A 46 9.57 2.42 0.57
CA ALA A 46 10.30 1.43 1.38
C ALA A 46 9.63 0.04 1.39
N TRP A 47 8.32 -0.03 1.20
CA TRP A 47 7.61 -1.30 1.04
C TRP A 47 7.84 -1.91 -0.35
N LEU A 48 7.90 -1.10 -1.40
CA LEU A 48 8.27 -1.57 -2.74
C LEU A 48 9.70 -2.12 -2.73
N ASP A 49 10.64 -1.38 -2.15
CA ASP A 49 12.04 -1.80 -2.02
C ASP A 49 12.16 -3.12 -1.26
N SER A 50 11.33 -3.33 -0.22
CA SER A 50 11.36 -4.60 0.53
C SER A 50 10.73 -5.78 -0.21
N HIS A 51 9.99 -5.53 -1.28
CA HIS A 51 9.35 -6.54 -2.13
C HIS A 51 9.99 -6.64 -3.51
N GLU A 52 11.04 -5.86 -3.77
CA GLU A 52 11.82 -5.94 -5.00
C GLU A 52 12.53 -7.30 -5.04
N GLU A 53 12.34 -8.03 -6.14
CA GLU A 53 13.07 -9.28 -6.34
C GLU A 53 14.54 -8.97 -6.64
N PRO A 54 15.49 -9.66 -6.00
CA PRO A 54 16.91 -9.45 -6.28
C PRO A 54 17.18 -9.85 -7.73
N THR A 55 17.39 -8.85 -8.58
CA THR A 55 17.78 -9.04 -9.97
C THR A 55 19.14 -9.75 -9.98
N HIS A 56 19.16 -11.03 -10.36
CA HIS A 56 20.38 -11.82 -10.57
C HIS A 56 20.80 -11.79 -12.04
#